data_AF-A0A939BHL9-F1
#
_entry.id   AF-A0A939BHL9-F1
#
_cell.length_a   1.000
_cell.length_b   1.000
_cell.length_c   1.000
_cell.angle_alpha   90.00
_cell.angle_beta   90.00
_cell.angle_gamma   90.00
#
_symmetry.space_group_name_H-M   'P 1'
#
loop_
_entity.id
_entity.type
_entity.pdbx_description
1 polymer ?
#
loop_
_entity_poly.entity_id
_entity_poly.type
_entity_poly.pdbx_seq_one_letter_code
_entity_poly.pdbx_strand_id
1 'polypeptide(L)'
;MSFKEEKRNAIRKYMLDKIRNGESDFLKKTADNFEISETSVRRYVRECDRGGILERDADQPTGWKLRTVSENWELDTAEQLEEDSLFWEYIYPYLRDLPDNVRDIWYYAFTEIMNNAIEHSKGSRILFSLQQDPLYTEISITDNGTGIFRNIQKYMQEKKEVALDSVQAALELYKGKLTTNPEGHSGEGIFFVSKMLAQFAIWSDNTIYAYRCGDRHRFVQSHLISYYTRLEGIGTMAVMMLDNDTKRTSREVFDMYAPLEEGFVKTEIPLREMCPLGDPVARSQARRILRRLEEFREIVFDFRGIDFMGQGFADEVFRVFQHCHPDITLTVVNANASVRGMIRHVTAQAGEET
;
A
#
# COMPACT_ATOMS: atom_id res chain seq x y z
N MET A 1 10.01 -18.63 35.53
CA MET A 1 9.63 -17.21 35.71
C MET A 1 8.68 -16.82 34.60
N SER A 2 7.56 -16.17 34.92
CA SER A 2 6.61 -15.69 33.91
C SER A 2 7.24 -14.51 33.16
N PHE A 3 7.20 -14.52 31.82
CA PHE A 3 7.61 -13.35 31.05
C PHE A 3 6.68 -12.17 31.34
N LYS A 4 7.21 -10.95 31.20
CA LYS A 4 6.38 -9.74 31.15
C LYS A 4 5.35 -9.88 30.02
N GLU A 5 4.19 -9.27 30.21
CA GLU A 5 3.04 -9.41 29.29
C GLU A 5 3.38 -9.03 27.85
N GLU A 6 4.11 -7.93 27.66
CA GLU A 6 4.62 -7.47 26.37
C GLU A 6 5.43 -8.55 25.64
N LYS A 7 6.37 -9.21 26.34
CA LYS A 7 7.19 -10.28 25.75
C LYS A 7 6.31 -11.48 25.36
N ARG A 8 5.27 -11.81 26.13
CA ARG A 8 4.34 -12.89 25.77
C ARG A 8 3.53 -12.55 24.52
N ASN A 9 3.06 -11.31 24.41
CA ASN A 9 2.31 -10.85 23.23
C ASN A 9 3.20 -10.83 21.99
N ALA A 10 4.44 -10.37 22.11
CA ALA A 10 5.42 -10.41 21.02
C ALA A 10 5.72 -11.85 20.55
N ILE A 11 5.92 -12.80 21.48
CA ILE A 11 6.11 -14.23 21.15
C ILE A 11 4.89 -14.76 20.39
N ARG A 12 3.68 -14.49 20.90
CA ARG A 12 2.43 -14.96 20.26
C ARG A 12 2.28 -14.37 18.85
N LYS A 13 2.44 -13.06 18.70
CA LYS A 13 2.32 -12.37 17.40
C LYS A 13 3.30 -12.94 16.37
N TYR A 14 4.58 -13.08 16.75
CA TYR A 14 5.60 -13.66 15.86
C TYR A 14 5.28 -15.11 15.50
N MET A 15 4.88 -15.93 16.47
CA MET A 15 4.50 -17.33 16.22
C MET A 15 3.32 -17.44 15.25
N LEU A 16 2.26 -16.65 15.47
CA LEU A 16 1.08 -16.65 14.61
C LEU A 16 1.41 -16.18 13.20
N ASP A 17 2.28 -15.16 13.05
CA ASP A 17 2.73 -14.68 11.75
C ASP A 17 3.46 -15.78 10.97
N LYS A 18 4.34 -16.54 11.64
CA LYS A 18 5.02 -17.69 11.04
C LYS A 18 4.07 -18.80 10.62
N ILE A 19 3.04 -19.06 11.43
CA ILE A 19 1.99 -20.04 11.09
C ILE A 19 1.19 -19.57 9.88
N ARG A 20 0.76 -18.29 9.84
CA ARG A 20 0.02 -17.68 8.73
C ARG A 20 0.80 -17.76 7.41
N ASN A 21 2.12 -17.58 7.47
CA ASN A 21 3.00 -17.64 6.29
C ASN A 21 3.36 -19.07 5.86
N GLY A 22 2.86 -20.11 6.55
CA GLY A 22 3.11 -21.52 6.21
C GLY A 22 4.54 -21.98 6.50
N GLU A 23 5.26 -21.31 7.41
CA GLU A 23 6.65 -21.64 7.73
C GLU A 23 6.71 -22.90 8.62
N SER A 24 6.99 -24.07 8.03
CA SER A 24 6.97 -25.36 8.73
C SER A 24 7.93 -25.46 9.92
N ASP A 25 8.98 -24.64 9.94
CA ASP A 25 9.97 -24.52 11.02
C ASP A 25 9.62 -23.43 12.06
N PHE A 26 8.36 -22.96 12.11
CA PHE A 26 7.92 -21.87 13.00
C PHE A 26 8.27 -22.10 14.48
N LEU A 27 8.25 -23.35 14.93
CA LEU A 27 8.59 -23.71 16.32
C LEU A 27 10.03 -23.32 16.64
N LYS A 28 10.96 -23.72 15.77
CA LYS A 28 12.39 -23.43 15.91
C LYS A 28 12.66 -21.94 15.74
N LYS A 29 12.11 -21.31 14.70
CA LYS A 29 12.27 -19.86 14.46
C LYS A 29 11.79 -19.02 15.64
N THR A 30 10.64 -19.36 16.21
CA THR A 30 10.09 -18.66 17.37
C THR A 30 10.93 -18.92 18.63
N ALA A 31 11.39 -20.15 18.83
CA ALA A 31 12.26 -20.53 19.94
C ALA A 31 13.58 -19.74 19.91
N ASP A 32 14.25 -19.74 18.76
CA ASP A 32 15.52 -19.06 18.53
C ASP A 32 15.38 -17.53 18.66
N ASN A 33 14.33 -16.93 18.06
CA ASN A 33 14.12 -15.48 18.06
C ASN A 33 13.90 -14.88 19.47
N PHE A 34 13.31 -15.65 20.39
CA PHE A 34 12.98 -15.16 21.73
C PHE A 34 13.81 -15.78 22.86
N GLU A 35 14.78 -16.63 22.50
CA GLU A 35 15.64 -17.39 23.40
C GLU A 35 14.83 -18.25 24.38
N ILE A 36 13.87 -19.02 23.84
CA ILE A 36 13.00 -19.92 24.60
C ILE A 36 13.05 -21.35 24.03
N SER A 37 12.58 -22.34 24.78
CA SER A 37 12.49 -23.71 24.26
C SER A 37 11.33 -23.90 23.29
N GLU A 38 11.49 -24.78 22.29
CA GLU A 38 10.37 -25.19 21.43
C GLU A 38 9.19 -25.75 22.23
N THR A 39 9.45 -26.41 23.36
CA THR A 39 8.40 -26.88 24.28
C THR A 39 7.55 -25.72 24.80
N SER A 40 8.17 -24.56 25.05
CA SER A 40 7.45 -23.34 25.44
C SER A 40 6.61 -22.80 24.29
N VAL A 41 7.13 -22.80 23.05
CA VAL A 41 6.37 -22.42 21.85
C VAL A 41 5.16 -23.34 21.66
N ARG A 42 5.33 -24.66 21.77
CA ARG A 42 4.21 -25.63 21.70
C ARG A 42 3.14 -25.40 22.77
N ARG A 43 3.52 -24.89 23.96
CA ARG A 43 2.54 -24.48 24.98
C ARG A 43 1.71 -23.29 24.48
N TYR A 44 2.34 -22.28 23.88
CA TYR A 44 1.62 -21.15 23.28
C TYR A 44 0.68 -21.60 22.15
N VAL A 45 1.10 -22.52 21.27
CA VAL A 45 0.22 -23.10 20.24
C VAL A 45 -1.03 -23.72 20.88
N ARG A 46 -0.87 -24.54 21.94
CA ARG A 46 -1.99 -25.17 22.65
C ARG A 46 -2.88 -24.17 23.40
N GLU A 47 -2.34 -23.04 23.83
CA GLU A 47 -3.12 -21.94 24.41
C GLU A 47 -3.97 -21.26 23.33
N CYS A 48 -3.38 -20.98 22.15
CA CYS A 48 -4.09 -20.38 21.01
C CYS A 48 -5.17 -21.31 20.44
N ASP A 49 -4.91 -22.62 20.34
CA ASP A 49 -5.89 -23.64 19.95
C ASP A 49 -7.09 -23.65 20.91
N ARG A 50 -6.83 -23.74 22.23
CA ARG A 50 -7.88 -23.69 23.26
C ARG A 50 -8.63 -22.36 23.31
N GLY A 51 -7.97 -21.26 22.97
CA GLY A 51 -8.56 -19.93 22.89
C GLY A 51 -9.30 -19.65 21.57
N GLY A 52 -9.34 -20.62 20.63
CA GLY A 52 -10.00 -20.46 19.34
C GLY A 52 -9.27 -19.57 18.33
N ILE A 53 -8.02 -19.18 18.61
CA ILE A 53 -7.17 -18.35 17.73
C ILE A 53 -6.63 -19.18 16.56
N LEU A 54 -6.31 -20.45 16.82
CA LEU A 54 -5.83 -21.41 15.83
C LEU A 54 -6.84 -22.53 15.63
N GLU A 55 -6.78 -23.16 14.47
CA GLU A 55 -7.46 -24.40 14.15
C GLU A 55 -6.50 -25.37 13.44
N ARG A 56 -6.74 -26.67 13.60
CA ARG A 56 -5.91 -27.70 12.97
C ARG A 56 -6.21 -27.78 11.49
N ASP A 57 -5.15 -27.86 10.70
CA ASP A 57 -5.24 -28.03 9.25
C ASP A 57 -4.07 -28.90 8.79
N ALA A 58 -4.38 -30.15 8.39
CA ALA A 58 -3.38 -31.13 8.00
C ALA A 58 -2.76 -30.82 6.63
N ASP A 59 -3.43 -30.00 5.81
CA ASP A 59 -2.96 -29.61 4.48
C ASP A 59 -1.95 -28.45 4.58
N GLN A 60 -1.91 -27.74 5.71
CA GLN A 60 -0.92 -26.69 5.96
C GLN A 60 0.43 -27.28 6.40
N PRO A 61 1.57 -26.77 5.90
CA PRO A 61 2.90 -27.23 6.29
C PRO A 61 3.20 -27.16 7.79
N THR A 62 2.50 -26.27 8.50
CA THR A 62 2.61 -26.05 9.95
C THR A 62 1.71 -26.99 10.76
N GLY A 63 0.72 -27.64 10.12
CA GLY A 63 -0.36 -28.38 10.78
C GLY A 63 -1.46 -27.50 11.40
N TRP A 64 -1.36 -26.17 11.22
CA TRP A 64 -2.23 -25.18 11.84
C TRP A 64 -2.56 -24.04 10.89
N LYS A 65 -3.75 -23.47 11.02
CA LYS A 65 -4.10 -22.18 10.43
C LYS A 65 -4.74 -21.27 11.47
N LEU A 66 -4.71 -19.97 11.21
CA LEU A 66 -5.40 -18.98 12.03
C LEU A 66 -6.89 -19.07 11.76
N ARG A 67 -7.71 -19.02 12.81
CA ARG A 67 -9.17 -18.91 12.65
C ARG A 67 -9.46 -17.60 11.93
N THR A 68 -10.01 -17.70 10.74
CA THR A 68 -10.27 -16.55 9.87
C THR A 68 -11.78 -16.43 9.63
N VAL A 69 -12.33 -15.26 9.90
CA VAL A 69 -13.68 -14.87 9.46
C VAL A 69 -13.58 -14.41 8.02
N SER A 70 -14.50 -14.86 7.16
CA SER A 70 -14.53 -14.44 5.76
C SER A 70 -15.96 -14.17 5.30
N GLU A 71 -16.17 -12.98 4.75
CA GLU A 71 -17.46 -12.51 4.26
C GLU A 71 -17.31 -11.91 2.87
N ASN A 72 -18.35 -12.02 2.05
CA ASN A 72 -18.35 -11.53 0.68
C ASN A 72 -19.71 -10.94 0.33
N TRP A 73 -19.69 -9.81 -0.36
CA TRP A 73 -20.87 -9.08 -0.77
C TRP A 73 -20.74 -8.66 -2.24
N GLU A 74 -21.90 -8.48 -2.87
CA GLU A 74 -22.04 -8.03 -4.24
C GLU A 74 -23.10 -6.94 -4.27
N LEU A 75 -22.78 -5.83 -4.93
CA LEU A 75 -23.63 -4.65 -5.08
C LEU A 75 -23.90 -4.41 -6.57
N ASP A 76 -25.13 -3.98 -6.88
CA ASP A 76 -25.51 -3.45 -8.18
C ASP A 76 -25.36 -1.93 -8.15
N THR A 77 -24.56 -1.37 -9.06
CA THR A 77 -24.32 0.07 -9.12
C THR A 77 -25.50 0.86 -9.70
N ALA A 78 -26.57 0.19 -10.14
CA ALA A 78 -27.83 0.84 -10.50
C ALA A 78 -28.61 1.32 -9.26
N GLU A 79 -28.28 0.81 -8.07
CA GLU A 79 -28.85 1.27 -6.80
C GLU A 79 -28.17 2.56 -6.31
N GLN A 80 -28.85 3.30 -5.44
CA GLN A 80 -28.22 4.43 -4.77
C GLN A 80 -27.30 3.89 -3.66
N LEU A 81 -26.00 3.87 -3.95
CA LEU A 81 -24.97 3.41 -3.03
C LEU A 81 -24.30 4.60 -2.34
N GLU A 82 -24.09 4.47 -1.04
CA GLU A 82 -23.33 5.43 -0.22
C GLU A 82 -22.28 4.66 0.59
N GLU A 83 -21.01 4.96 0.38
CA GLU A 83 -19.88 4.24 0.95
C GLU A 83 -19.87 4.27 2.50
N ASP A 84 -20.35 5.36 3.10
CA ASP A 84 -20.51 5.49 4.55
C ASP A 84 -21.52 4.47 5.09
N SER A 85 -22.72 4.43 4.50
CA SER A 85 -23.77 3.47 4.85
C SER A 85 -23.28 2.03 4.71
N LEU A 86 -22.59 1.71 3.61
CA LEU A 86 -22.01 0.40 3.37
C LEU A 86 -20.97 0.01 4.42
N PHE A 87 -20.14 0.95 4.87
CA PHE A 87 -19.15 0.68 5.92
C PHE A 87 -19.81 0.28 7.22
N TRP A 88 -20.80 1.06 7.68
CA TRP A 88 -21.46 0.81 8.97
C TRP A 88 -22.30 -0.47 8.96
N GLU A 89 -22.92 -0.79 7.84
CA GLU A 89 -23.74 -1.99 7.68
C GLU A 89 -22.89 -3.27 7.58
N TYR A 90 -21.89 -3.28 6.70
CA TYR A 90 -21.19 -4.52 6.32
C TYR A 90 -19.84 -4.71 7.01
N ILE A 91 -19.08 -3.63 7.22
CA ILE A 91 -17.68 -3.72 7.66
C ILE A 91 -17.54 -3.50 9.17
N TYR A 92 -18.13 -2.42 9.69
CA TYR A 92 -18.01 -2.04 11.10
C TYR A 92 -18.37 -3.16 12.09
N PRO A 93 -19.38 -4.04 11.85
CA PRO A 93 -19.70 -5.14 12.75
C PRO A 93 -18.51 -6.04 13.12
N TYR A 94 -17.53 -6.19 12.22
CA TYR A 94 -16.30 -6.99 12.38
C TYR A 94 -15.14 -6.20 13.01
N LEU A 95 -15.24 -4.88 13.07
CA LEU A 95 -14.19 -4.01 13.61
C LEU A 95 -14.50 -3.55 15.04
N ARG A 96 -15.67 -3.89 15.60
CA ARG A 96 -16.17 -3.39 16.90
C ARG A 96 -15.19 -3.55 18.05
N ASP A 97 -14.45 -4.65 18.08
CA ASP A 97 -13.51 -4.98 19.16
C ASP A 97 -12.07 -4.50 18.87
N LEU A 98 -11.83 -3.86 17.73
CA LEU A 98 -10.53 -3.31 17.37
C LEU A 98 -10.31 -1.91 17.98
N PRO A 99 -9.04 -1.50 18.19
CA PRO A 99 -8.72 -0.16 18.69
C PRO A 99 -9.28 0.97 17.83
N ASP A 100 -9.61 2.11 18.44
CA ASP A 100 -10.17 3.29 17.75
C ASP A 100 -9.35 3.71 16.53
N ASN A 101 -8.03 3.81 16.68
CA ASN A 101 -7.15 4.20 15.58
C ASN A 101 -7.17 3.22 14.39
N VAL A 102 -7.43 1.94 14.65
CA VAL A 102 -7.58 0.91 13.61
C VAL A 102 -8.91 1.08 12.90
N ARG A 103 -9.99 1.37 13.64
CA ARG A 103 -11.32 1.67 13.08
C ARG A 103 -11.30 2.93 12.23
N ASP A 104 -10.63 3.97 12.68
CA ASP A 104 -10.50 5.24 11.95
C ASP A 104 -9.77 5.05 10.61
N ILE A 105 -8.68 4.27 10.60
CA ILE A 105 -7.98 3.94 9.36
C ILE A 105 -8.88 3.14 8.42
N TRP A 106 -9.60 2.15 8.94
CA TRP A 106 -10.50 1.34 8.11
C TRP A 106 -11.67 2.12 7.55
N TYR A 107 -12.26 3.01 8.35
CA TYR A 107 -13.32 3.89 7.90
C TYR A 107 -12.85 4.70 6.70
N TYR A 108 -11.74 5.44 6.86
CA TYR A 108 -11.17 6.23 5.77
C TYR A 108 -10.78 5.39 4.55
N ALA A 109 -10.08 4.27 4.75
CA ALA A 109 -9.59 3.44 3.66
C ALA A 109 -10.73 2.78 2.86
N PHE A 110 -11.74 2.27 3.56
CA PHE A 110 -12.88 1.65 2.89
C PHE A 110 -13.68 2.68 2.11
N THR A 111 -14.05 3.81 2.73
CA THR A 111 -14.90 4.81 2.08
C THR A 111 -14.22 5.43 0.86
N GLU A 112 -12.94 5.79 0.95
CA GLU A 112 -12.20 6.32 -0.20
C GLU A 112 -12.14 5.35 -1.38
N ILE A 113 -11.85 4.07 -1.13
CA ILE A 113 -11.74 3.07 -2.20
C ILE A 113 -13.12 2.66 -2.74
N MET A 114 -14.12 2.53 -1.88
CA MET A 114 -15.50 2.22 -2.28
C MET A 114 -16.10 3.37 -3.09
N ASN A 115 -15.94 4.62 -2.66
CA ASN A 115 -16.38 5.79 -3.40
C ASN A 115 -15.73 5.85 -4.79
N ASN A 116 -14.42 5.56 -4.89
CA ASN A 116 -13.75 5.45 -6.18
C ASN A 116 -14.38 4.39 -7.10
N ALA A 117 -14.76 3.24 -6.54
CA ALA A 117 -15.44 2.17 -7.29
C ALA A 117 -16.85 2.59 -7.73
N ILE A 118 -17.62 3.28 -6.87
CA ILE A 118 -18.97 3.76 -7.17
C ILE A 118 -18.94 4.82 -8.28
N GLU A 119 -18.09 5.85 -8.14
CA GLU A 119 -18.13 7.03 -9.02
C GLU A 119 -17.36 6.85 -10.34
N HIS A 120 -16.24 6.12 -10.33
CA HIS A 120 -15.28 6.15 -11.45
C HIS A 120 -15.19 4.83 -12.23
N SER A 121 -15.71 3.71 -11.70
CA SER A 121 -15.62 2.42 -12.39
C SER A 121 -16.39 2.42 -13.72
N LYS A 122 -17.58 3.05 -13.73
CA LYS A 122 -18.61 2.88 -14.79
C LYS A 122 -19.00 1.41 -15.00
N GLY A 123 -18.75 0.57 -13.99
CA GLY A 123 -19.19 -0.81 -13.96
C GLY A 123 -20.67 -0.90 -13.63
N SER A 124 -21.20 -2.12 -13.68
CA SER A 124 -22.54 -2.47 -13.19
C SER A 124 -22.51 -3.20 -11.85
N ARG A 125 -21.34 -3.69 -11.43
CA ARG A 125 -21.20 -4.52 -10.24
C ARG A 125 -19.94 -4.18 -9.46
N ILE A 126 -20.09 -4.16 -8.14
CA ILE A 126 -18.99 -4.07 -7.19
C ILE A 126 -19.07 -5.29 -6.27
N LEU A 127 -17.98 -6.05 -6.17
CA LEU A 127 -17.83 -7.10 -5.18
C LEU A 127 -16.83 -6.65 -4.14
N PHE A 128 -17.13 -6.86 -2.87
CA PHE A 128 -16.18 -6.63 -1.81
C PHE A 128 -16.17 -7.80 -0.83
N SER A 129 -15.03 -8.01 -0.18
CA SER A 129 -14.89 -9.06 0.82
C SER A 129 -14.10 -8.55 2.01
N LEU A 130 -14.33 -9.21 3.14
CA LEU A 130 -13.56 -9.02 4.36
C LEU A 130 -13.00 -10.38 4.77
N GLN A 131 -11.71 -10.40 5.09
CA GLN A 131 -11.07 -11.49 5.80
C GLN A 131 -10.43 -10.95 7.07
N GLN A 132 -10.76 -11.54 8.22
CA GLN A 132 -10.19 -11.12 9.50
C GLN A 132 -9.67 -12.34 10.24
N ASP A 133 -8.40 -12.30 10.58
CA ASP A 133 -7.76 -13.23 11.49
C ASP A 133 -7.28 -12.49 12.75
N PRO A 134 -6.70 -13.19 13.74
CA PRO A 134 -6.24 -12.56 14.98
C PRO A 134 -5.14 -11.50 14.82
N LEU A 135 -4.44 -11.46 13.70
CA LEU A 135 -3.34 -10.53 13.41
C LEU A 135 -3.77 -9.40 12.48
N TYR A 136 -4.49 -9.72 11.42
CA TYR A 136 -4.77 -8.80 10.33
C TYR A 136 -6.25 -8.77 9.97
N THR A 137 -6.70 -7.61 9.52
CA THR A 137 -7.92 -7.47 8.72
C THR A 137 -7.48 -7.18 7.29
N GLU A 138 -8.17 -7.79 6.33
CA GLU A 138 -7.99 -7.61 4.91
C GLU A 138 -9.34 -7.32 4.27
N ILE A 139 -9.40 -6.29 3.43
CA ILE A 139 -10.59 -5.92 2.68
C ILE A 139 -10.20 -5.80 1.21
N SER A 140 -10.97 -6.43 0.34
CA SER A 140 -10.83 -6.25 -1.11
C SER A 140 -12.10 -5.65 -1.68
N ILE A 141 -11.95 -4.71 -2.62
CA ILE A 141 -13.05 -4.08 -3.37
C ILE A 141 -12.72 -4.24 -4.85
N THR A 142 -13.67 -4.77 -5.62
CA THR A 142 -13.50 -5.11 -7.03
C THR A 142 -14.68 -4.62 -7.83
N ASP A 143 -14.42 -3.85 -8.89
CA ASP A 143 -15.44 -3.45 -9.86
C ASP A 143 -15.26 -4.19 -11.20
N ASN A 144 -16.33 -4.26 -11.99
CA ASN A 144 -16.29 -4.77 -13.37
C ASN A 144 -16.22 -3.65 -14.42
N GLY A 145 -15.74 -2.48 -14.03
CA GLY A 145 -15.73 -1.28 -14.84
C GLY A 145 -14.53 -1.16 -15.80
N THR A 146 -14.22 0.09 -16.16
CA THR A 146 -13.20 0.40 -17.19
C THR A 146 -11.77 0.08 -16.74
N GLY A 147 -11.50 0.16 -15.44
CA GLY A 147 -10.16 0.03 -14.88
C GLY A 147 -9.47 1.37 -14.65
N ILE A 148 -8.92 1.54 -13.45
CA ILE A 148 -8.28 2.77 -12.99
C ILE A 148 -7.14 3.25 -13.89
N PHE A 149 -6.26 2.35 -14.36
CA PHE A 149 -5.11 2.76 -15.17
C PHE A 149 -5.55 3.23 -16.56
N ARG A 150 -6.58 2.63 -17.14
CA ARG A 150 -7.16 3.13 -18.40
C ARG A 150 -7.78 4.51 -18.21
N ASN A 151 -8.47 4.74 -17.09
CA ASN A 151 -9.00 6.07 -16.75
C ASN A 151 -7.88 7.12 -16.64
N ILE A 152 -6.77 6.78 -15.97
CA ILE A 152 -5.59 7.66 -15.86
C ILE A 152 -4.96 7.92 -17.23
N GLN A 153 -4.75 6.89 -18.05
CA GLN A 153 -4.19 7.03 -19.40
C GLN A 153 -5.04 7.95 -20.27
N LYS A 154 -6.37 7.75 -20.24
CA LYS A 154 -7.32 8.59 -20.97
C LYS A 154 -7.25 10.04 -20.50
N TYR A 155 -7.29 10.28 -19.19
CA TYR A 155 -7.19 11.63 -18.64
C TYR A 155 -5.88 12.32 -19.02
N MET A 156 -4.74 11.63 -18.90
CA MET A 156 -3.42 12.20 -19.22
C MET A 156 -3.28 12.52 -20.70
N GLN A 157 -3.84 11.68 -21.58
CA GLN A 157 -3.86 11.93 -23.01
C GLN A 157 -4.76 13.12 -23.38
N GLU A 158 -5.96 13.20 -22.80
CA GLU A 158 -6.97 14.20 -23.18
C GLU A 158 -6.77 15.57 -22.53
N LYS A 159 -6.24 15.62 -21.30
CA LYS A 159 -6.15 16.85 -20.50
C LYS A 159 -4.73 17.37 -20.34
N LYS A 160 -3.72 16.51 -20.49
CA LYS A 160 -2.31 16.88 -20.32
C LYS A 160 -1.48 16.66 -21.59
N GLU A 161 -2.07 16.12 -22.66
CA GLU A 161 -1.40 15.79 -23.93
C GLU A 161 -0.19 14.84 -23.74
N VAL A 162 -0.26 13.97 -22.73
CA VAL A 162 0.80 13.01 -22.41
C VAL A 162 0.28 11.59 -22.61
N ALA A 163 0.88 10.88 -23.56
CA ALA A 163 0.64 9.45 -23.74
C ALA A 163 1.38 8.64 -22.66
N LEU A 164 0.63 7.85 -21.88
CA LEU A 164 1.16 6.93 -20.89
C LEU A 164 0.86 5.48 -21.28
N ASP A 165 1.84 4.59 -21.08
CA ASP A 165 1.55 3.17 -20.96
C ASP A 165 0.94 2.85 -19.58
N SER A 166 0.40 1.64 -19.41
CA SER A 166 -0.30 1.27 -18.18
C SER A 166 0.61 1.29 -16.95
N VAL A 167 1.89 0.94 -17.11
CA VAL A 167 2.88 0.99 -16.02
C VAL A 167 3.11 2.44 -15.59
N GLN A 168 3.30 3.36 -16.55
CA GLN A 168 3.46 4.77 -16.27
C GLN A 168 2.21 5.38 -15.64
N ALA A 169 1.01 4.94 -16.02
CA ALA A 169 -0.23 5.34 -15.36
C ALA A 169 -0.27 4.89 -13.89
N ALA A 170 0.18 3.67 -13.58
CA ALA A 170 0.32 3.22 -12.20
C ALA A 170 1.37 4.02 -11.41
N LEU A 171 2.44 4.48 -12.05
CA LEU A 171 3.46 5.31 -11.40
C LEU A 171 2.90 6.66 -10.91
N GLU A 172 1.88 7.21 -11.58
CA GLU A 172 1.27 8.47 -11.16
C GLU A 172 0.55 8.37 -9.80
N LEU A 173 0.12 7.17 -9.39
CA LEU A 173 -0.52 6.95 -8.08
C LEU A 173 0.45 7.13 -6.90
N TYR A 174 1.74 6.80 -7.08
CA TYR A 174 2.74 7.02 -6.03
C TYR A 174 3.00 8.50 -5.75
N LYS A 175 2.75 9.38 -6.74
CA LYS A 175 2.97 10.82 -6.61
C LYS A 175 1.87 11.48 -5.78
N GLY A 176 0.63 11.02 -5.93
CA GLY A 176 -0.55 11.66 -5.37
C GLY A 176 -1.08 12.82 -6.23
N LYS A 177 -2.11 13.52 -5.74
CA LYS A 177 -2.79 14.68 -6.39
C LYS A 177 -3.37 14.41 -7.77
N LEU A 178 -3.46 13.15 -8.20
CA LEU A 178 -4.03 12.84 -9.51
C LEU A 178 -5.51 12.57 -9.36
N THR A 179 -6.32 13.36 -10.04
CA THR A 179 -7.77 13.18 -10.12
C THR A 179 -8.22 13.26 -11.57
N THR A 180 -9.08 12.34 -11.98
CA THR A 180 -9.74 12.39 -13.28
C THR A 180 -10.96 13.32 -13.28
N ASN A 181 -11.38 13.80 -12.12
CA ASN A 181 -12.47 14.76 -11.93
C ASN A 181 -12.09 15.83 -10.87
N PRO A 182 -11.35 16.89 -11.27
CA PRO A 182 -10.87 17.92 -10.35
C PRO A 182 -11.96 18.75 -9.66
N GLU A 183 -13.17 18.81 -10.22
CA GLU A 183 -14.29 19.56 -9.64
C GLU A 183 -14.92 18.81 -8.46
N GLY A 184 -14.80 17.47 -8.42
CA GLY A 184 -15.38 16.62 -7.39
C GLY A 184 -14.37 15.99 -6.42
N HIS A 185 -13.10 15.81 -6.81
CA HIS A 185 -12.12 15.11 -5.97
C HIS A 185 -10.73 15.75 -6.00
N SER A 186 -10.07 15.75 -4.85
CA SER A 186 -8.71 16.23 -4.66
C SER A 186 -7.63 15.33 -5.29
N GLY A 187 -7.93 14.05 -5.53
CA GLY A 187 -6.97 13.08 -6.05
C GLY A 187 -5.96 12.58 -5.00
N GLU A 188 -6.32 12.70 -3.73
CA GLU A 188 -5.44 12.41 -2.59
C GLU A 188 -5.76 11.06 -1.92
N GLY A 189 -7.01 10.57 -2.04
CA GLY A 189 -7.51 9.39 -1.33
C GLY A 189 -6.61 8.17 -1.46
N ILE A 190 -6.35 7.70 -2.69
CA ILE A 190 -5.50 6.53 -2.95
C ILE A 190 -4.10 6.68 -2.33
N PHE A 191 -3.53 7.89 -2.38
CA PHE A 191 -2.23 8.16 -1.78
C PHE A 191 -2.30 7.97 -0.26
N PHE A 192 -3.22 8.63 0.42
CA PHE A 192 -3.37 8.53 1.88
C PHE A 192 -3.68 7.11 2.34
N VAL A 193 -4.61 6.42 1.66
CA VAL A 193 -4.93 5.01 1.92
C VAL A 193 -3.66 4.14 1.85
N SER A 194 -2.84 4.33 0.80
CA SER A 194 -1.59 3.58 0.66
C SER A 194 -0.61 3.81 1.83
N LYS A 195 -0.55 5.03 2.38
CA LYS A 195 0.37 5.37 3.48
C LYS A 195 -0.13 4.86 4.83
N MET A 196 -1.44 4.80 5.04
CA MET A 196 -2.07 4.32 6.27
C MET A 196 -1.98 2.81 6.44
N LEU A 197 -2.13 2.04 5.35
CA LEU A 197 -2.21 0.59 5.42
C LEU A 197 -0.85 -0.11 5.65
N ALA A 198 -0.92 -1.36 6.09
CA ALA A 198 0.25 -2.23 6.22
C ALA A 198 0.67 -2.75 4.85
N GLN A 199 -0.30 -3.17 4.04
CA GLN A 199 -0.13 -3.52 2.63
C GLN A 199 -1.30 -2.97 1.82
N PHE A 200 -1.02 -2.50 0.62
CA PHE A 200 -2.04 -2.02 -0.30
C PHE A 200 -1.63 -2.33 -1.73
N ALA A 201 -2.56 -2.86 -2.51
CA ALA A 201 -2.37 -3.08 -3.93
C ALA A 201 -3.62 -2.74 -4.71
N ILE A 202 -3.40 -2.24 -5.93
CA ILE A 202 -4.43 -2.04 -6.94
C ILE A 202 -4.01 -2.81 -8.18
N TRP A 203 -4.89 -3.67 -8.66
CA TRP A 203 -4.73 -4.42 -9.89
C TRP A 203 -5.79 -4.02 -10.89
N SER A 204 -5.40 -3.85 -12.14
CA SER A 204 -6.31 -3.59 -13.26
C SER A 204 -5.63 -4.04 -14.54
N ASP A 205 -6.36 -4.80 -15.36
CA ASP A 205 -5.84 -5.52 -16.54
C ASP A 205 -4.61 -6.40 -16.22
N ASN A 206 -3.41 -5.92 -16.54
CA ASN A 206 -2.14 -6.62 -16.33
C ASN A 206 -1.14 -5.74 -15.58
N THR A 207 -1.63 -4.69 -14.90
CA THR A 207 -0.80 -3.73 -14.18
C THR A 207 -1.12 -3.76 -12.70
N ILE A 208 -0.08 -3.64 -11.87
CA ILE A 208 -0.20 -3.58 -10.42
C ILE A 208 0.46 -2.32 -9.91
N TYR A 209 -0.30 -1.52 -9.17
CA TYR A 209 0.22 -0.58 -8.20
C TYR A 209 0.28 -1.28 -6.84
N ALA A 210 1.34 -1.12 -6.08
CA ALA A 210 1.40 -1.67 -4.72
C ALA A 210 2.29 -0.84 -3.81
N TYR A 211 1.99 -0.85 -2.52
CA TYR A 211 2.77 -0.16 -1.51
C TYR A 211 2.96 -1.09 -0.31
N ARG A 212 4.23 -1.24 0.11
CA ARG A 212 4.67 -2.15 1.19
C ARG A 212 4.33 -3.64 1.00
N CYS A 213 3.96 -4.06 -0.20
CA CYS A 213 3.81 -5.47 -0.57
C CYS A 213 5.16 -6.03 -1.05
N GLY A 214 5.77 -6.92 -0.27
CA GLY A 214 7.02 -7.61 -0.67
C GLY A 214 6.82 -8.51 -1.89
N ASP A 215 5.77 -9.32 -1.90
CA ASP A 215 5.34 -10.14 -3.05
C ASP A 215 3.96 -9.69 -3.54
N ARG A 216 3.99 -8.70 -4.43
CA ARG A 216 2.81 -8.01 -4.98
C ARG A 216 1.90 -8.95 -5.77
N HIS A 217 2.49 -9.89 -6.50
CA HIS A 217 1.74 -10.81 -7.34
C HIS A 217 1.00 -11.81 -6.47
N ARG A 218 1.67 -12.41 -5.47
CA ARG A 218 1.00 -13.32 -4.54
C ARG A 218 -0.12 -12.65 -3.76
N PHE A 219 0.09 -11.41 -3.31
CA PHE A 219 -0.89 -10.65 -2.53
C PHE A 219 -2.20 -10.41 -3.30
N VAL A 220 -2.10 -10.11 -4.61
CA VAL A 220 -3.27 -9.90 -5.46
C VAL A 220 -3.84 -11.23 -5.98
N GLN A 221 -2.98 -12.20 -6.32
CA GLN A 221 -3.39 -13.45 -6.99
C GLN A 221 -4.31 -14.32 -6.14
N SER A 222 -4.13 -14.34 -4.81
CA SER A 222 -5.04 -15.05 -3.90
C SER A 222 -6.48 -14.56 -4.03
N HIS A 223 -6.66 -13.24 -4.23
CA HIS A 223 -7.96 -12.61 -4.41
C HIS A 223 -8.49 -12.79 -5.83
N LEU A 224 -7.65 -12.66 -6.85
CA LEU A 224 -8.08 -12.84 -8.24
C LEU A 224 -8.76 -14.20 -8.45
N ILE A 225 -8.20 -15.27 -7.87
CA ILE A 225 -8.79 -16.62 -7.98
C ILE A 225 -10.22 -16.67 -7.41
N SER A 226 -10.52 -15.96 -6.31
CA SER A 226 -11.87 -15.95 -5.73
C SER A 226 -12.89 -15.15 -6.56
N TYR A 227 -12.43 -14.21 -7.39
CA TYR A 227 -13.30 -13.30 -8.15
C TYR A 227 -13.45 -13.65 -9.62
N TYR A 228 -12.47 -14.35 -10.22
CA TYR A 228 -12.55 -14.79 -11.63
C TYR A 228 -13.77 -15.67 -11.94
N THR A 229 -14.35 -16.33 -10.94
CA THR A 229 -15.57 -17.14 -11.12
C THR A 229 -16.87 -16.36 -10.90
N ARG A 230 -16.79 -15.10 -10.47
CA ARG A 230 -17.95 -14.29 -10.03
C ARG A 230 -18.21 -13.06 -10.90
N LEU A 231 -17.20 -12.58 -11.64
CA LEU A 231 -17.30 -11.45 -12.56
C LEU A 231 -16.96 -11.87 -13.99
N GLU A 232 -17.73 -11.40 -14.98
CA GLU A 232 -17.44 -11.58 -16.41
C GLU A 232 -16.22 -10.76 -16.90
N GLY A 233 -15.60 -10.00 -16.01
CA GLY A 233 -14.38 -9.21 -16.22
C GLY A 233 -14.11 -8.34 -15.00
N ILE A 234 -12.84 -8.12 -14.68
CA ILE A 234 -12.43 -7.26 -13.57
C ILE A 234 -11.88 -5.95 -14.15
N GLY A 235 -12.50 -4.84 -13.78
CA GLY A 235 -12.05 -3.49 -14.10
C GLY A 235 -10.89 -3.08 -13.20
N THR A 236 -11.20 -2.84 -11.92
CA THR A 236 -10.18 -2.57 -10.88
C THR A 236 -10.43 -3.47 -9.67
N MET A 237 -9.34 -3.95 -9.06
CA MET A 237 -9.35 -4.61 -7.76
C MET A 237 -8.39 -3.88 -6.84
N ALA A 238 -8.89 -3.40 -5.70
CA ALA A 238 -8.08 -2.89 -4.60
C ALA A 238 -8.05 -3.93 -3.47
N VAL A 239 -6.86 -4.23 -2.96
CA VAL A 239 -6.64 -5.13 -1.82
C VAL A 239 -5.92 -4.34 -0.73
N MET A 240 -6.53 -4.29 0.44
CA MET A 240 -6.10 -3.51 1.60
C MET A 240 -5.88 -4.43 2.78
N MET A 241 -4.75 -4.32 3.47
CA MET A 241 -4.47 -5.07 4.69
C MET A 241 -3.94 -4.16 5.80
N LEU A 242 -4.44 -4.36 7.01
CA LEU A 242 -4.04 -3.62 8.21
C LEU A 242 -3.82 -4.58 9.40
N ASP A 243 -2.81 -4.26 10.20
CA ASP A 243 -2.49 -4.94 11.45
C ASP A 243 -3.54 -4.55 12.52
N ASN A 244 -4.20 -5.52 13.14
CA ASN A 244 -5.32 -5.31 14.06
C ASN A 244 -4.91 -4.60 15.36
N ASP A 245 -3.61 -4.49 15.65
CA ASP A 245 -3.05 -3.83 16.83
C ASP A 245 -2.10 -2.67 16.49
N THR A 246 -2.13 -2.17 15.24
CA THR A 246 -1.22 -1.10 14.81
C THR A 246 -1.27 0.11 15.75
N LYS A 247 -0.10 0.75 15.94
CA LYS A 247 0.02 2.01 16.69
C LYS A 247 -0.13 3.24 15.81
N ARG A 248 -0.12 3.05 14.49
CA ARG A 248 -0.31 4.12 13.52
C ARG A 248 -1.71 4.71 13.67
N THR A 249 -1.80 6.02 13.49
CA THR A 249 -3.07 6.74 13.38
C THR A 249 -3.22 7.37 12.00
N SER A 250 -4.46 7.60 11.54
CA SER A 250 -4.73 8.36 10.33
C SER A 250 -4.20 9.80 10.46
N ARG A 251 -4.34 10.41 11.64
CA ARG A 251 -3.81 11.75 11.96
C ARG A 251 -2.31 11.87 11.71
N GLU A 252 -1.50 10.95 12.22
CA GLU A 252 -0.04 10.99 11.99
C GLU A 252 0.33 10.96 10.50
N VAL A 253 -0.45 10.26 9.68
CA VAL A 253 -0.24 10.22 8.23
C VAL A 253 -0.67 11.53 7.58
N PHE A 254 -1.83 12.09 7.97
CA PHE A 254 -2.26 13.40 7.48
C PHE A 254 -1.25 14.49 7.85
N ASP A 255 -0.85 14.59 9.12
CA ASP A 255 0.10 15.59 9.59
C ASP A 255 1.46 15.50 8.86
N MET A 256 1.84 14.31 8.40
CA MET A 256 3.09 14.11 7.65
C MET A 256 3.05 14.68 6.23
N TYR A 257 1.91 14.58 5.55
CA TYR A 257 1.81 14.90 4.11
C TYR A 257 0.95 16.13 3.81
N ALA A 258 -0.07 16.36 4.63
CA ALA A 258 -0.98 17.49 4.60
C ALA A 258 -1.09 18.19 5.97
N PRO A 259 -0.06 18.94 6.40
CA PRO A 259 -0.13 19.73 7.62
C PRO A 259 -1.34 20.66 7.61
N LEU A 260 -1.89 20.92 8.80
CA LEU A 260 -3.00 21.85 9.01
C LEU A 260 -2.70 23.19 8.30
N GLU A 261 -3.71 23.72 7.61
CA GLU A 261 -3.68 24.99 6.87
C GLU A 261 -2.82 25.02 5.59
N GLU A 262 -1.96 24.02 5.38
CA GLU A 262 -1.11 23.95 4.18
C GLU A 262 -1.67 23.04 3.08
N GLY A 263 -2.53 22.09 3.45
CA GLY A 263 -3.03 21.06 2.56
C GLY A 263 -1.93 20.07 2.16
N PHE A 264 -2.22 19.16 1.22
CA PHE A 264 -1.25 18.16 0.78
C PHE A 264 -0.06 18.81 0.07
N VAL A 265 1.08 18.92 0.73
CA VAL A 265 2.26 19.65 0.24
C VAL A 265 3.49 18.78 0.08
N LYS A 266 3.50 17.60 0.71
CA LYS A 266 4.65 16.68 0.70
C LYS A 266 4.29 15.39 -0.02
N THR A 267 5.19 14.88 -0.85
CA THR A 267 5.08 13.53 -1.43
C THR A 267 6.32 12.69 -1.17
N GLU A 268 6.17 11.36 -1.30
CA GLU A 268 7.25 10.40 -1.14
C GLU A 268 7.30 9.48 -2.35
N ILE A 269 8.44 9.48 -3.02
CA ILE A 269 8.72 8.80 -4.27
C ILE A 269 9.63 7.59 -3.99
N PRO A 270 9.07 6.37 -3.90
CA PRO A 270 9.87 5.16 -3.74
C PRO A 270 10.54 4.78 -5.07
N LEU A 271 11.83 5.06 -5.20
CA LEU A 271 12.54 4.91 -6.48
C LEU A 271 12.61 3.47 -6.95
N ARG A 272 12.66 2.49 -6.02
CA ARG A 272 12.59 1.08 -6.40
C ARG A 272 11.33 0.74 -7.18
N GLU A 273 10.21 1.40 -6.88
CA GLU A 273 8.93 1.17 -7.54
C GLU A 273 8.78 2.00 -8.81
N MET A 274 9.32 3.22 -8.79
CA MET A 274 9.36 4.08 -9.99
C MET A 274 10.30 3.55 -11.08
N CYS A 275 11.24 2.67 -10.73
CA CYS A 275 12.23 2.10 -11.62
C CYS A 275 12.12 0.56 -11.67
N PRO A 276 11.03 -0.01 -12.22
CA PRO A 276 10.79 -1.45 -12.16
C PRO A 276 11.79 -2.29 -12.98
N LEU A 277 12.47 -1.67 -13.95
CA LEU A 277 13.42 -2.33 -14.85
C LEU A 277 14.87 -2.36 -14.31
N GLY A 278 15.14 -1.76 -13.15
CA GLY A 278 16.47 -1.69 -12.56
C GLY A 278 16.78 -0.32 -11.96
N ASP A 279 18.06 -0.06 -11.70
CA ASP A 279 18.50 1.17 -11.05
C ASP A 279 18.24 2.44 -11.89
N PRO A 280 18.04 3.61 -11.25
CA PRO A 280 17.80 4.88 -11.91
C PRO A 280 19.05 5.38 -12.64
N VAL A 281 19.04 5.35 -13.97
CA VAL A 281 20.23 5.71 -14.79
C VAL A 281 19.94 6.81 -15.80
N ALA A 282 18.83 6.70 -16.53
CA ALA A 282 18.57 7.54 -17.69
C ALA A 282 17.92 8.88 -17.32
N ARG A 283 18.34 9.94 -18.02
CA ARG A 283 17.73 11.28 -17.91
C ARG A 283 16.24 11.30 -18.26
N SER A 284 15.85 10.52 -19.27
CA SER A 284 14.44 10.36 -19.65
C SER A 284 13.59 9.70 -18.56
N GLN A 285 14.18 8.79 -17.76
CA GLN A 285 13.52 8.17 -16.62
C GLN A 285 13.29 9.19 -15.51
N ALA A 286 14.29 10.02 -15.19
CA ALA A 286 14.14 11.12 -14.24
C ALA A 286 13.00 12.07 -14.65
N ARG A 287 12.96 12.53 -15.90
CA ARG A 287 11.88 13.39 -16.40
C ARG A 287 10.47 12.80 -16.21
N ARG A 288 10.30 11.49 -16.44
CA ARG A 288 9.01 10.81 -16.24
C ARG A 288 8.58 10.80 -14.77
N ILE A 289 9.54 10.59 -13.87
CA ILE A 289 9.30 10.59 -12.42
C ILE A 289 8.98 12.01 -11.94
N LEU A 290 9.74 13.01 -12.39
CA LEU A 290 9.65 14.40 -11.96
C LEU A 290 8.38 15.12 -12.43
N ARG A 291 7.76 14.67 -13.52
CA ARG A 291 6.50 15.24 -14.02
C ARG A 291 5.45 15.33 -12.90
N ARG A 292 4.82 16.49 -12.74
CA ARG A 292 3.83 16.84 -11.71
C ARG A 292 4.38 16.97 -10.29
N LEU A 293 5.67 16.73 -10.08
CA LEU A 293 6.23 16.92 -8.74
C LEU A 293 6.39 18.40 -8.38
N GLU A 294 6.30 19.29 -9.37
CA GLU A 294 6.19 20.75 -9.17
C GLU A 294 4.90 21.17 -8.44
N GLU A 295 3.91 20.28 -8.30
CA GLU A 295 2.68 20.49 -7.53
C GLU A 295 2.92 20.40 -6.00
N PHE A 296 4.12 20.01 -5.56
CA PHE A 296 4.49 19.80 -4.16
C PHE A 296 5.53 20.81 -3.68
N ARG A 297 5.54 21.08 -2.37
CA ARG A 297 6.57 21.90 -1.70
C ARG A 297 7.74 21.05 -1.20
N GLU A 298 7.47 19.81 -0.82
CA GLU A 298 8.50 18.86 -0.37
C GLU A 298 8.37 17.53 -1.12
N ILE A 299 9.49 17.04 -1.64
CA ILE A 299 9.58 15.75 -2.31
C ILE A 299 10.63 14.92 -1.59
N VAL A 300 10.20 13.77 -1.05
CA VAL A 300 11.10 12.78 -0.47
C VAL A 300 11.39 11.70 -1.49
N PHE A 301 12.65 11.56 -1.90
CA PHE A 301 13.11 10.42 -2.70
C PHE A 301 13.62 9.30 -1.78
N ASP A 302 12.93 8.17 -1.79
CA ASP A 302 13.34 6.97 -1.06
C ASP A 302 14.15 6.04 -1.97
N PHE A 303 15.43 5.87 -1.64
CA PHE A 303 16.40 5.05 -2.37
C PHE A 303 16.55 3.64 -1.79
N ARG A 304 15.65 3.19 -0.92
CA ARG A 304 15.68 1.82 -0.39
C ARG A 304 15.64 0.80 -1.54
N GLY A 305 16.61 -0.10 -1.55
CA GLY A 305 16.73 -1.14 -2.57
C GLY A 305 17.27 -0.65 -3.92
N ILE A 306 17.85 0.54 -3.97
CA ILE A 306 18.63 1.05 -5.10
C ILE A 306 20.12 0.86 -4.81
N ASP A 307 20.84 0.21 -5.72
CA ASP A 307 22.27 -0.08 -5.56
C ASP A 307 23.12 1.03 -6.21
N PHE A 308 22.71 1.49 -7.39
CA PHE A 308 23.41 2.50 -8.17
C PHE A 308 22.47 3.60 -8.68
N MET A 309 23.04 4.78 -8.95
CA MET A 309 22.34 5.87 -9.63
C MET A 309 23.26 6.47 -10.69
N GLY A 310 22.77 6.54 -11.94
CA GLY A 310 23.50 7.12 -13.05
C GLY A 310 23.54 8.65 -13.00
N GLN A 311 24.62 9.23 -13.52
CA GLN A 311 24.82 10.68 -13.55
C GLN A 311 23.70 11.41 -14.31
N GLY A 312 23.21 10.86 -15.43
CA GLY A 312 22.14 11.49 -16.21
C GLY A 312 20.81 11.60 -15.46
N PHE A 313 20.51 10.64 -14.57
CA PHE A 313 19.37 10.72 -13.67
C PHE A 313 19.63 11.75 -12.56
N ALA A 314 20.79 11.68 -11.91
CA ALA A 314 21.15 12.55 -10.80
C ALA A 314 21.19 14.03 -11.21
N ASP A 315 21.76 14.33 -12.38
CA ASP A 315 21.83 15.67 -12.98
C ASP A 315 20.43 16.27 -13.17
N GLU A 316 19.50 15.48 -13.72
CA GLU A 316 18.14 15.95 -13.98
C GLU A 316 17.37 16.24 -12.69
N VAL A 317 17.50 15.38 -11.66
CA VAL A 317 16.76 15.53 -10.40
C VAL A 317 17.37 16.62 -9.52
N PHE A 318 18.67 16.52 -9.22
CA PHE A 318 19.29 17.30 -8.15
C PHE A 318 19.93 18.60 -8.62
N ARG A 319 20.13 18.79 -9.93
CA ARG A 319 20.62 20.04 -10.49
C ARG A 319 19.56 20.73 -11.32
N VAL A 320 19.07 20.10 -12.39
CA VAL A 320 18.19 20.74 -13.37
C VAL A 320 16.81 21.04 -12.76
N PHE A 321 16.14 20.03 -12.21
CA PHE A 321 14.81 20.21 -11.61
C PHE A 321 14.88 21.13 -10.39
N GLN A 322 15.85 20.93 -9.49
CA GLN A 322 16.06 21.81 -8.34
C GLN A 322 16.33 23.27 -8.74
N HIS A 323 17.09 23.51 -9.81
CA HIS A 323 17.33 24.86 -10.32
C HIS A 323 16.07 25.50 -10.91
N CYS A 324 15.25 24.72 -11.63
CA CYS A 324 13.96 25.20 -12.15
C CYS A 324 12.92 25.45 -11.05
N HIS A 325 13.04 24.75 -9.92
CA HIS A 325 12.09 24.80 -8.80
C HIS A 325 12.83 25.04 -7.47
N PRO A 326 13.43 26.23 -7.26
CA PRO A 326 14.25 26.52 -6.09
C PRO A 326 13.47 26.49 -4.77
N ASP A 327 12.16 26.73 -4.82
CA ASP A 327 11.28 26.73 -3.65
C ASP A 327 10.89 25.32 -3.18
N ILE A 328 11.16 24.28 -3.99
CA ILE A 328 10.84 22.90 -3.64
C ILE A 328 12.01 22.29 -2.85
N THR A 329 11.68 21.72 -1.69
CA THR A 329 12.64 20.98 -0.87
C THR A 329 12.75 19.54 -1.34
N LEU A 330 13.94 19.14 -1.77
CA LEU A 330 14.25 17.75 -2.10
C LEU A 330 14.95 17.06 -0.93
N THR A 331 14.30 16.04 -0.36
CA THR A 331 14.84 15.23 0.74
C THR A 331 15.21 13.84 0.23
N VAL A 332 16.35 13.32 0.65
CA VAL A 332 16.84 11.99 0.25
C VAL A 332 16.91 11.06 1.47
N VAL A 333 16.23 9.92 1.40
CA VAL A 333 16.22 8.91 2.46
C VAL A 333 16.67 7.54 1.95
N ASN A 334 17.20 6.71 2.85
CA ASN A 334 17.67 5.35 2.57
C ASN A 334 18.71 5.22 1.44
N ALA A 335 19.37 6.31 1.03
CA ALA A 335 20.44 6.26 0.04
C ALA A 335 21.65 5.48 0.57
N ASN A 336 22.32 4.74 -0.30
CA ASN A 336 23.59 4.10 0.03
C ASN A 336 24.79 5.05 -0.22
N ALA A 337 26.02 4.58 0.01
CA ALA A 337 27.22 5.40 -0.17
C ALA A 337 27.46 5.83 -1.64
N SER A 338 27.17 4.94 -2.60
CA SER A 338 27.28 5.19 -4.04
C SER A 338 26.32 6.29 -4.50
N VAL A 339 25.04 6.16 -4.17
CA VAL A 339 23.99 7.14 -4.47
C VAL A 339 24.34 8.51 -3.88
N ARG A 340 24.72 8.57 -2.59
CA ARG A 340 25.14 9.84 -1.96
C ARG A 340 26.35 10.47 -2.64
N GLY A 341 27.30 9.64 -3.09
CA GLY A 341 28.47 10.10 -3.84
C GLY A 341 28.07 10.78 -5.15
N MET A 342 27.15 10.17 -5.90
CA MET A 342 26.65 10.72 -7.16
C MET A 342 25.88 12.04 -6.96
N ILE A 343 25.04 12.14 -5.92
CA ILE A 343 24.32 13.38 -5.61
C ILE A 343 25.31 14.52 -5.32
N ARG A 344 26.34 14.27 -4.50
CA ARG A 344 27.38 15.26 -4.22
C ARG A 344 28.15 15.68 -5.47
N HIS A 345 28.42 14.73 -6.38
CA HIS A 345 29.14 15.01 -7.62
C HIS A 345 28.38 16.01 -8.51
N VAL A 346 27.08 15.79 -8.74
CA VAL A 346 26.28 16.67 -9.62
C VAL A 346 25.90 18.00 -8.97
N THR A 347 25.81 18.04 -7.64
CA THR A 347 25.51 19.28 -6.90
C THR A 347 26.73 20.17 -6.72
N ALA A 348 27.94 19.61 -6.59
CA ALA A 348 29.19 20.37 -6.54
C ALA A 348 29.45 21.12 -7.87
N GLN A 349 29.14 20.49 -9.01
CA GLN A 349 29.26 21.11 -10.33
C GLN A 349 28.35 22.34 -10.49
N ALA A 350 27.23 22.40 -9.78
CA ALA A 350 26.31 23.54 -9.83
C ALA A 350 26.84 24.78 -9.08
N GLY A 351 27.73 24.59 -8.10
CA GLY A 351 28.32 25.69 -7.32
C GLY A 351 29.57 26.32 -7.93
N GLU A 352 30.13 25.73 -8.99
CA GLU A 352 31.30 26.27 -9.71
C GLU A 352 30.92 27.14 -10.93
N GLU A 353 29.64 27.15 -11.34
CA GLU A 353 29.11 27.91 -12.49
C GLU A 353 28.39 29.23 -12.10
N THR A 354 28.41 29.61 -10.82
CA THR A 354 27.96 30.92 -10.30
C THR A 354 29.12 31.72 -9.77
#